data_AF-D5SS67-F1
#
_entry.id   AF-D5SS67-F1
#
_cell.length_a   1.000
_cell.length_b   1.000
_cell.length_c   1.000
_cell.angle_alpha   90.00
_cell.angle_beta   90.00
_cell.angle_gamma   90.00
#
_symmetry.space_group_name_H-M   'P 1'
#
loop_
_entity.id
_entity.type
_entity.pdbx_description
1 polymer ?
#
loop_
_entity_poly.entity_id
_entity_poly.type
_entity_poly.pdbx_seq_one_letter_code
_entity_poly.pdbx_strand_id
1 'polypeptide(L)'
;MLNSMDCFEVSQGRQFPFELLVGMSVYTNISTYRFAPLADLKPLREKLLSFCHARELKGTILLSTEGINMFIAGFPEKVAELLEEVRKIPGLEGLPAKYSPSDHQPFTRMLVRIKREIIAFGLPEIDPSRQPAPKLSPKELKAWLDEGRPVTLLDTRNDYEVKLGTFENAIDLNLATFRDFPEVSRQKLPPELKKQPVVMFCTGGIRCEKAGPFFVKEGYEQVYQLDGGILKYFEECGSAHYQGECFVFDQRVGVDPNLEESSTTQCLRCQTPLVPEEQADPRYVIGQSCPYCFKTTAQEMEDRLRERERMLQGLIDPLPGCVPYVNDRPLQVSQKHAGLTVREFLQQVLPHLEASLWESAESEGRLLSETFAPMRLDETVQPGQRIIHRLPGTLEPAVNADIRWLYEDESIVVINKPAPLPVHASGRFHRNTLQYLLAQIYDPQSPRAAHRLDAMTTGVLVLSRTRHMAGRLQPQFSRREVEKVYLARVQGEPAEESFECHAPMTDVAGVMGSRDIDESGGVEASTLFRLVQRLEDGTSLLEVRPITGRTNQIRVHLWHLGLPILGDPLYLPSGELATEPKDSEQVMCLHAWRICFQHPVDRTTMEFMAPPPAWAGEAGAVS
;
A
#
# COMPACT_ATOMS: atom_id res chain seq x y z
N MET A 1 22.47 -85.54 -6.95
CA MET A 1 23.93 -85.41 -6.85
C MET A 1 24.22 -84.35 -5.80
N LEU A 2 24.77 -84.80 -4.67
CA LEU A 2 25.70 -84.12 -3.74
C LEU A 2 25.39 -82.65 -3.37
N ASN A 3 24.92 -82.42 -2.13
CA ASN A 3 25.71 -81.93 -0.96
C ASN A 3 25.65 -80.39 -0.90
N SER A 4 25.52 -79.70 0.24
CA SER A 4 25.55 -80.02 1.66
C SER A 4 25.01 -78.82 2.45
N MET A 5 24.63 -79.09 3.69
CA MET A 5 24.28 -78.17 4.77
C MET A 5 25.31 -77.04 4.96
N ASP A 6 24.86 -75.88 5.42
CA ASP A 6 25.23 -75.42 6.76
C ASP A 6 24.25 -74.36 7.31
N CYS A 7 23.86 -74.59 8.56
CA CYS A 7 22.99 -73.77 9.39
C CYS A 7 23.76 -72.59 9.99
N PHE A 8 23.13 -71.42 10.07
CA PHE A 8 23.40 -70.43 11.12
C PHE A 8 22.05 -69.82 11.56
N GLU A 9 21.70 -70.05 12.84
CA GLU A 9 20.64 -69.36 13.57
C GLU A 9 21.11 -67.98 14.09
N VAL A 10 20.16 -67.24 14.71
CA VAL A 10 20.24 -65.99 15.48
C VAL A 10 19.92 -64.76 14.62
N SER A 11 18.94 -63.88 14.90
CA SER A 11 18.04 -63.63 16.03
C SER A 11 16.91 -62.69 15.60
N GLN A 12 15.87 -62.64 16.43
CA GLN A 12 14.64 -61.85 16.36
C GLN A 12 14.77 -60.40 15.83
N GLY A 13 13.95 -60.08 14.82
CA GLY A 13 13.52 -58.73 14.47
C GLY A 13 12.08 -58.79 13.97
N ARG A 14 11.13 -58.27 14.75
CA ARG A 14 9.70 -58.25 14.39
C ARG A 14 9.49 -57.40 13.13
N GLN A 15 9.21 -58.04 12.00
CA GLN A 15 8.53 -57.41 10.87
C GLN A 15 7.05 -57.28 11.21
N PHE A 16 6.53 -56.06 11.24
CA PHE A 16 5.09 -55.81 11.21
C PHE A 16 4.61 -55.91 9.74
N PRO A 17 3.50 -56.59 9.42
CA PRO A 17 3.01 -56.69 8.05
C PRO A 17 2.33 -55.37 7.63
N PHE A 18 2.76 -54.83 6.50
CA PHE A 18 2.25 -53.60 5.87
C PHE A 18 0.97 -53.82 5.05
N GLU A 19 0.26 -54.93 5.26
CA GLU A 19 -0.91 -55.30 4.47
C GLU A 19 -2.11 -55.51 5.39
N LEU A 20 -2.83 -54.42 5.67
CA LEU A 20 -4.28 -54.39 5.96
C LEU A 20 -4.70 -52.97 6.38
N LEU A 21 -4.73 -52.04 5.43
CA LEU A 21 -5.53 -50.80 5.51
C LEU A 21 -5.94 -50.42 4.08
N VAL A 22 -7.00 -51.07 3.59
CA VAL A 22 -7.66 -50.72 2.33
C VAL A 22 -8.55 -49.51 2.61
N GLY A 23 -7.95 -48.36 2.32
CA GLY A 23 -8.50 -47.02 2.16
C GLY A 23 -7.37 -46.19 1.55
N MET A 24 -7.03 -46.48 0.30
CA MET A 24 -5.69 -46.24 -0.25
C MET A 24 -5.45 -44.76 -0.56
N SER A 25 -5.01 -44.00 0.44
CA SER A 25 -4.37 -42.70 0.23
C SER A 25 -3.16 -42.87 -0.69
N VAL A 26 -3.17 -42.19 -1.84
CA VAL A 26 -2.18 -42.38 -2.92
C VAL A 26 -0.84 -41.71 -2.59
N TYR A 27 -0.85 -40.67 -1.75
CA TYR A 27 0.32 -39.86 -1.42
C TYR A 27 0.63 -39.89 0.07
N THR A 28 1.92 -39.77 0.37
CA THR A 28 2.43 -39.63 1.73
C THR A 28 3.06 -38.27 1.90
N ASN A 29 2.63 -37.55 2.94
CA ASN A 29 3.21 -36.29 3.36
C ASN A 29 4.17 -36.52 4.50
N ILE A 30 5.34 -35.88 4.45
CA ILE A 30 6.29 -35.86 5.54
C ILE A 30 6.54 -34.45 6.04
N SER A 31 6.63 -34.32 7.37
CA SER A 31 7.22 -33.18 8.05
C SER A 31 8.45 -33.66 8.84
N THR A 32 9.59 -32.99 8.63
CA THR A 32 10.82 -33.32 9.35
C THR A 32 11.75 -32.13 9.49
N TYR A 33 12.52 -32.10 10.57
CA TYR A 33 13.60 -31.14 10.75
C TYR A 33 14.75 -31.75 11.56
N ARG A 34 15.93 -31.15 11.43
CA ARG A 34 17.09 -31.44 12.28
C ARG A 34 17.99 -30.22 12.35
N PHE A 35 18.38 -29.83 13.55
CA PHE A 35 19.47 -28.90 13.78
C PHE A 35 20.79 -29.69 13.70
N ALA A 36 21.58 -29.39 12.68
CA ALA A 36 22.87 -30.00 12.43
C ALA A 36 23.71 -29.01 11.59
N PRO A 37 24.99 -28.77 11.93
CA PRO A 37 25.83 -27.89 11.13
C PRO A 37 25.92 -28.39 9.67
N LEU A 38 25.47 -27.57 8.73
CA LEU A 38 25.54 -27.88 7.30
C LEU A 38 26.47 -26.90 6.57
N ALA A 39 27.34 -27.45 5.73
CA ALA A 39 28.21 -26.70 4.83
C ALA A 39 27.76 -26.86 3.37
N ASP A 40 28.36 -26.10 2.46
CA ASP A 40 28.17 -26.24 1.00
C ASP A 40 26.68 -26.27 0.56
N LEU A 41 25.88 -25.38 1.15
CA LEU A 41 24.43 -25.35 0.96
C LEU A 41 23.99 -25.16 -0.50
N LYS A 42 24.81 -24.47 -1.32
CA LYS A 42 24.50 -24.22 -2.74
C LYS A 42 24.53 -25.54 -3.56
N PRO A 43 25.65 -26.30 -3.58
CA PRO A 43 25.65 -27.64 -4.14
C PRO A 43 24.58 -28.57 -3.57
N LEU A 44 24.38 -28.55 -2.24
CA LEU A 44 23.38 -29.40 -1.60
C LEU A 44 21.95 -29.08 -2.08
N ARG A 45 21.62 -27.80 -2.23
CA ARG A 45 20.34 -27.34 -2.78
C ARG A 45 20.11 -27.90 -4.18
N GLU A 46 21.11 -27.81 -5.06
CA GLU A 46 21.00 -28.29 -6.44
C GLU A 46 20.84 -29.82 -6.50
N LYS A 47 21.60 -30.56 -5.67
CA LYS A 47 21.47 -32.02 -5.54
C LYS A 47 20.06 -32.41 -5.11
N LEU A 48 19.55 -31.84 -4.01
CA LEU A 48 18.24 -32.19 -3.45
C LEU A 48 17.09 -31.79 -4.39
N LEU A 49 17.18 -30.61 -5.02
CA LEU A 49 16.16 -30.14 -5.95
C LEU A 49 16.07 -31.07 -7.17
N SER A 50 17.20 -31.42 -7.77
CA SER A 50 17.26 -32.34 -8.91
C SER A 50 16.75 -33.73 -8.54
N PHE A 51 17.14 -34.22 -7.35
CA PHE A 51 16.69 -35.51 -6.84
C PHE A 51 15.16 -35.57 -6.65
N CYS A 52 14.58 -34.51 -6.09
CA CYS A 52 13.13 -34.41 -5.87
C CYS A 52 12.37 -34.29 -7.21
N HIS A 53 12.87 -33.49 -8.15
CA HIS A 53 12.25 -33.36 -9.47
C HIS A 53 12.24 -34.68 -10.25
N ALA A 54 13.33 -35.44 -10.23
CA ALA A 54 13.41 -36.74 -10.90
C ALA A 54 12.44 -37.79 -10.34
N ARG A 55 11.84 -37.52 -9.17
CA ARG A 55 10.90 -38.40 -8.45
C ARG A 55 9.52 -37.81 -8.29
N GLU A 56 9.27 -36.67 -8.95
CA GLU A 56 7.99 -35.95 -8.90
C GLU A 56 7.54 -35.59 -7.47
N LEU A 57 8.50 -35.46 -6.55
CA LEU A 57 8.24 -34.98 -5.20
C LEU A 57 7.95 -33.49 -5.25
N LYS A 58 6.99 -33.04 -4.43
CA LYS A 58 6.64 -31.63 -4.28
C LYS A 58 6.65 -31.23 -2.80
N GLY A 59 6.81 -29.95 -2.54
CA GLY A 59 6.94 -29.42 -1.19
C GLY A 59 8.11 -28.46 -1.05
N THR A 60 8.59 -28.28 0.17
CA THR A 60 9.65 -27.32 0.51
C THR A 60 10.71 -27.97 1.38
N ILE A 61 11.97 -27.80 0.99
CA ILE A 61 13.16 -28.04 1.81
C ILE A 61 13.81 -26.69 2.11
N LEU A 62 13.97 -26.38 3.39
CA LEU A 62 14.73 -25.25 3.89
C LEU A 62 16.09 -25.73 4.37
N LEU A 63 17.15 -25.12 3.84
CA LEU A 63 18.53 -25.35 4.23
C LEU A 63 19.07 -24.09 4.91
N SER A 64 19.74 -24.25 6.04
CA SER A 64 20.57 -23.22 6.66
C SER A 64 21.86 -23.86 7.17
N THR A 65 22.84 -23.04 7.52
CA THR A 65 24.04 -23.50 8.22
C THR A 65 23.71 -24.15 9.57
N GLU A 66 22.53 -23.87 10.14
CA GLU A 66 22.07 -24.48 11.39
C GLU A 66 21.31 -25.82 11.20
N GLY A 67 20.95 -26.21 9.97
CA GLY A 67 20.25 -27.47 9.74
C GLY A 67 19.30 -27.51 8.55
N ILE A 68 18.33 -28.42 8.63
CA ILE A 68 17.33 -28.71 7.58
C ILE A 68 15.90 -28.73 8.16
N ASN A 69 14.93 -28.26 7.39
CA ASN A 69 13.50 -28.39 7.66
C ASN A 69 12.75 -28.71 6.36
N MET A 70 11.87 -29.70 6.36
CA MET A 70 11.25 -30.26 5.16
C MET A 70 9.76 -30.53 5.37
N PHE A 71 8.97 -30.12 4.38
CA PHE A 71 7.59 -30.56 4.17
C PHE A 71 7.50 -31.10 2.75
N ILE A 72 7.31 -32.40 2.57
CA ILE A 72 7.36 -33.05 1.25
C ILE A 72 6.19 -34.00 1.08
N ALA A 73 5.62 -34.04 -0.12
CA ALA A 73 4.62 -35.00 -0.51
C ALA A 73 4.99 -35.72 -1.80
N GLY A 74 4.67 -37.00 -1.88
CA GLY A 74 4.84 -37.82 -3.07
C GLY A 74 4.41 -39.26 -2.82
N PHE A 75 4.69 -40.13 -3.79
CA PHE A 75 4.45 -41.57 -3.60
C PHE A 75 5.31 -42.10 -2.43
N PRO A 76 4.77 -43.02 -1.60
CA PRO A 76 5.45 -43.50 -0.39
C PRO A 76 6.90 -43.96 -0.62
N GLU A 77 7.14 -44.69 -1.71
CA GLU A 77 8.46 -45.22 -2.06
C GLU A 77 9.45 -44.10 -2.37
N LYS A 78 8.99 -43.05 -3.06
CA LYS A 78 9.82 -41.91 -3.46
C LYS A 78 10.15 -41.01 -2.28
N VAL A 79 9.24 -40.89 -1.33
CA VAL A 79 9.49 -40.18 -0.06
C VAL A 79 10.52 -40.95 0.78
N ALA A 80 10.44 -42.28 0.83
CA ALA A 80 11.43 -43.11 1.51
C ALA A 80 12.83 -42.97 0.88
N GLU A 81 12.93 -43.01 -0.46
CA GLU A 81 14.19 -42.77 -1.18
C GLU A 81 14.80 -41.39 -0.86
N LEU A 82 13.99 -40.34 -0.72
CA LEU A 82 14.47 -39.01 -0.32
C LEU A 82 15.02 -39.01 1.11
N LEU A 83 14.32 -39.62 2.05
CA LEU A 83 14.78 -39.70 3.44
C LEU A 83 16.10 -40.46 3.54
N GLU A 84 16.28 -41.55 2.79
CA GLU A 84 17.55 -42.27 2.72
C GLU A 84 18.67 -41.39 2.17
N GLU A 85 18.43 -40.63 1.09
CA GLU A 85 19.44 -39.70 0.57
C GLU A 85 19.81 -38.58 1.53
N VAL A 86 18.82 -38.02 2.24
CA VAL A 86 19.07 -36.96 3.21
C VAL A 86 19.84 -37.50 4.43
N ARG A 87 19.53 -38.72 4.88
CA ARG A 87 20.24 -39.38 5.99
C ARG A 87 21.69 -39.75 5.67
N LYS A 88 22.11 -39.74 4.40
CA LYS A 88 23.53 -39.90 4.02
C LYS A 88 24.37 -38.65 4.30
N ILE A 89 23.73 -37.51 4.57
CA ILE A 89 24.44 -36.25 4.85
C ILE A 89 24.91 -36.27 6.32
N PRO A 90 26.19 -35.95 6.58
CA PRO A 90 26.72 -35.92 7.94
C PRO A 90 25.89 -35.07 8.90
N GLY A 91 25.52 -35.64 10.04
CA GLY A 91 24.68 -34.99 11.07
C GLY A 91 23.17 -35.17 10.88
N LEU A 92 22.73 -35.76 9.76
CA LEU A 92 21.33 -36.03 9.43
C LEU A 92 20.96 -37.53 9.45
N GLU A 93 21.86 -38.41 9.89
CA GLU A 93 21.70 -39.88 9.85
C GLU A 93 20.42 -40.35 10.57
N GLY A 94 20.08 -39.66 11.66
CA GLY A 94 18.90 -39.92 12.49
C GLY A 94 17.71 -38.98 12.24
N LEU A 95 17.60 -38.36 11.05
CA LEU A 95 16.51 -37.42 10.74
C LEU A 95 15.13 -38.08 10.97
N PRO A 96 14.34 -37.61 11.97
CA PRO A 96 13.03 -38.20 12.27
C PRO A 96 12.00 -37.72 11.27
N ALA A 97 11.19 -38.59 10.70
CA ALA A 97 10.13 -38.21 9.77
C ALA A 97 8.76 -38.54 10.37
N LYS A 98 7.83 -37.61 10.27
CA LYS A 98 6.42 -37.81 10.62
C LYS A 98 5.64 -37.94 9.34
N TYR A 99 4.65 -38.84 9.35
CA TYR A 99 3.88 -39.19 8.15
C TYR A 99 2.43 -38.79 8.34
N SER A 100 1.80 -38.33 7.26
CA SER A 100 0.36 -38.13 7.21
C SER A 100 -0.13 -38.45 5.79
N PRO A 101 -1.18 -39.28 5.65
CA PRO A 101 -1.69 -39.68 4.35
C PRO A 101 -2.42 -38.52 3.65
N SER A 102 -2.52 -38.60 2.32
CA SER A 102 -3.45 -37.78 1.54
C SER A 102 -3.83 -38.43 0.21
N ASP A 103 -5.03 -38.13 -0.27
CA ASP A 103 -5.54 -38.65 -1.55
C ASP A 103 -4.97 -37.92 -2.77
N HIS A 104 -4.44 -36.72 -2.55
CA HIS A 104 -3.80 -35.88 -3.56
C HIS A 104 -2.46 -35.35 -3.05
N GLN A 105 -1.64 -34.77 -3.93
CA GLN A 105 -0.36 -34.16 -3.57
C GLN A 105 -0.59 -32.68 -3.18
N PRO A 106 -0.52 -32.29 -1.88
CA PRO A 106 -0.97 -30.98 -1.39
C PRO A 106 0.02 -29.84 -1.62
N PHE A 107 0.93 -30.00 -2.57
CA PHE A 107 1.90 -28.98 -2.98
C PHE A 107 1.85 -28.84 -4.50
N THR A 108 1.88 -27.60 -4.98
CA THR A 108 1.86 -27.31 -6.42
C THR A 108 3.24 -27.42 -7.07
N ARG A 109 4.32 -27.26 -6.29
CA ARG A 109 5.70 -27.23 -6.79
C ARG A 109 6.69 -27.74 -5.74
N MET A 110 7.87 -28.11 -6.21
CA MET A 110 9.02 -28.39 -5.36
C MET A 110 9.89 -27.15 -5.18
N LEU A 111 10.31 -26.87 -3.95
CA LEU A 111 11.17 -25.76 -3.59
C LEU A 111 12.32 -26.26 -2.69
N VAL A 112 13.55 -25.90 -3.02
CA VAL A 112 14.69 -26.01 -2.10
C VAL A 112 15.29 -24.61 -1.93
N ARG A 113 15.23 -24.08 -0.71
CA ARG A 113 15.60 -22.69 -0.40
C ARG A 113 16.67 -22.63 0.67
N ILE A 114 17.68 -21.80 0.45
CA ILE A 114 18.67 -21.46 1.48
C ILE A 114 18.13 -20.27 2.27
N LYS A 115 18.13 -20.39 3.60
CA LYS A 115 17.68 -19.38 4.55
C LYS A 115 18.77 -19.13 5.58
N ARG A 116 18.67 -17.99 6.28
CA ARG A 116 19.55 -17.69 7.44
C ARG A 116 19.27 -18.64 8.59
N GLU A 117 17.99 -18.98 8.78
CA GLU A 117 17.51 -19.90 9.81
C GLU A 117 16.49 -20.85 9.18
N ILE A 118 16.46 -22.12 9.61
CA ILE A 118 15.42 -23.08 9.18
C ILE A 118 14.07 -22.81 9.85
N ILE A 119 14.10 -22.06 10.96
CA ILE A 119 12.95 -21.44 11.60
C ILE A 119 13.40 -20.07 12.13
N ALA A 120 12.80 -18.99 11.64
CA ALA A 120 13.23 -17.63 11.95
C ALA A 120 12.85 -17.26 13.39
N PHE A 121 13.85 -17.04 14.23
CA PHE A 121 13.67 -16.58 15.62
C PHE A 121 14.33 -15.23 15.87
N GLY A 122 15.35 -14.87 15.07
CA GLY A 122 15.95 -13.53 15.09
C GLY A 122 16.95 -13.27 16.21
N LEU A 123 17.27 -14.28 17.03
CA LEU A 123 18.29 -14.23 18.08
C LEU A 123 19.40 -15.26 17.77
N PRO A 124 20.51 -14.85 17.14
CA PRO A 124 21.57 -15.77 16.70
C PRO A 124 22.31 -16.47 17.85
N GLU A 125 22.19 -15.96 19.07
CA GLU A 125 22.82 -16.56 20.26
C GLU A 125 22.04 -17.76 20.83
N ILE A 126 20.84 -18.03 20.32
CA ILE A 126 20.04 -19.20 20.71
C ILE A 126 20.41 -20.36 19.79
N ASP A 127 21.19 -21.31 20.34
CA ASP A 127 21.65 -22.52 19.63
C ASP A 127 20.96 -23.77 20.22
N PRO A 128 19.94 -24.32 19.53
CA PRO A 128 19.21 -25.52 19.97
C PRO A 128 20.10 -26.75 20.16
N SER A 129 21.27 -26.80 19.51
CA SER A 129 22.16 -27.98 19.58
C SER A 129 22.94 -28.08 20.89
N ARG A 130 23.10 -26.97 21.62
CA ARG A 130 23.93 -26.90 22.83
C ARG A 130 23.16 -27.10 24.13
N GLN A 131 21.95 -26.53 24.21
CA GLN A 131 21.13 -26.55 25.43
C GLN A 131 19.64 -26.78 25.10
N PRO A 132 19.28 -27.96 24.56
CA PRO A 132 17.88 -28.24 24.26
C PRO A 132 17.06 -28.31 25.56
N ALA A 133 15.84 -27.79 25.52
CA ALA A 133 14.90 -27.97 26.62
C ALA A 133 14.48 -29.46 26.73
N PRO A 134 14.29 -29.98 27.95
CA PRO A 134 13.73 -31.31 28.21
C PRO A 134 12.50 -31.60 27.34
N LYS A 135 12.44 -32.81 26.80
CA LYS A 135 11.32 -33.28 25.98
C LYS A 135 10.34 -34.08 26.83
N LEU A 136 9.06 -33.85 26.62
CA LEU A 136 7.96 -34.60 27.23
C LEU A 136 7.25 -35.39 26.13
N SER A 137 7.10 -36.70 26.29
CA SER A 137 6.37 -37.49 25.29
C SER A 137 4.87 -37.16 25.30
N PRO A 138 4.14 -37.39 24.19
CA PRO A 138 2.69 -37.21 24.17
C PRO A 138 1.94 -37.92 25.29
N LYS A 139 2.30 -39.19 25.57
CA LYS A 139 1.66 -40.01 26.61
C LYS A 139 1.92 -39.48 28.02
N GLU A 140 3.14 -38.99 28.28
CA GLU A 140 3.47 -38.36 29.56
C GLU A 140 2.69 -37.06 29.75
N LEU A 141 2.62 -36.22 28.71
CA LEU A 141 1.81 -35.00 28.76
C LEU A 141 0.35 -35.32 29.03
N LYS A 142 -0.23 -36.26 28.27
CA LYS A 142 -1.61 -36.70 28.47
C LYS A 142 -1.84 -37.17 29.90
N ALA A 143 -0.95 -37.99 30.46
CA ALA A 143 -1.06 -38.44 31.84
C ALA A 143 -1.02 -37.28 32.84
N TRP A 144 -0.14 -36.28 32.65
CA TRP A 144 -0.09 -35.10 33.53
C TRP A 144 -1.39 -34.29 33.48
N LEU A 145 -1.98 -34.16 32.29
CA LEU A 145 -3.25 -33.45 32.11
C LEU A 145 -4.44 -34.26 32.68
N ASP A 146 -4.48 -35.57 32.46
CA ASP A 146 -5.48 -36.47 33.04
C ASP A 146 -5.46 -36.44 34.58
N GLU A 147 -4.27 -36.34 35.18
CA GLU A 147 -4.06 -36.23 36.63
C GLU A 147 -4.41 -34.85 37.21
N GLY A 148 -4.66 -33.85 36.36
CA GLY A 148 -4.88 -32.47 36.79
C GLY A 148 -3.66 -31.80 37.42
N ARG A 149 -2.44 -32.21 37.02
CA ARG A 149 -1.20 -31.61 37.53
C ARG A 149 -1.13 -30.13 37.14
N PRO A 150 -0.63 -29.24 38.00
CA PRO A 150 -0.43 -27.83 37.66
C PRO A 150 0.70 -27.69 36.63
N VAL A 151 0.32 -27.54 35.37
CA VAL A 151 1.22 -27.33 34.23
C VAL A 151 0.68 -26.21 33.37
N THR A 152 1.56 -25.33 32.90
CA THR A 152 1.22 -24.28 31.94
C THR A 152 1.53 -24.77 30.53
N LEU A 153 0.50 -24.90 29.69
CA LEU A 153 0.67 -25.16 28.27
C LEU A 153 0.88 -23.83 27.54
N LEU A 154 1.91 -23.74 26.70
CA LEU A 154 2.23 -22.53 25.94
C LEU A 154 2.26 -22.83 24.44
N ASP A 155 1.32 -22.24 23.70
CA ASP A 155 1.29 -22.35 22.25
C ASP A 155 2.29 -21.37 21.62
N THR A 156 3.22 -21.91 20.83
CA THR A 156 4.26 -21.11 20.15
C THR A 156 3.92 -20.84 18.68
N ARG A 157 2.69 -21.18 18.28
CA ARG A 157 2.19 -20.99 16.91
C ARG A 157 1.69 -19.57 16.65
N ASN A 158 1.46 -19.24 15.38
CA ASN A 158 0.86 -17.97 15.02
C ASN A 158 -0.64 -17.97 15.32
N ASP A 159 -1.22 -16.78 15.47
CA ASP A 159 -2.64 -16.53 15.75
C ASP A 159 -3.60 -17.36 14.87
N TYR A 160 -3.36 -17.40 13.56
CA TYR A 160 -4.20 -18.14 12.61
C TYR A 160 -4.13 -19.66 12.80
N GLU A 161 -3.03 -20.19 13.36
CA GLU A 161 -2.88 -21.62 13.66
C GLU A 161 -3.59 -21.99 14.96
N VAL A 162 -3.54 -21.11 15.98
CA VAL A 162 -4.22 -21.29 17.26
C VAL A 162 -5.73 -21.23 17.08
N LYS A 163 -6.21 -20.35 16.20
CA LYS A 163 -7.63 -20.20 15.87
C LYS A 163 -8.28 -21.52 15.40
N LEU A 164 -7.54 -22.36 14.68
CA LEU A 164 -8.05 -23.65 14.20
C LEU A 164 -8.18 -24.71 15.32
N GLY A 165 -7.37 -24.61 16.35
CA GLY A 165 -7.39 -25.52 17.47
C GLY A 165 -6.16 -25.40 18.33
N THR A 166 -6.28 -25.70 19.62
CA THR A 166 -5.18 -25.71 20.58
C THR A 166 -5.53 -26.59 21.79
N PHE A 167 -4.57 -26.81 22.69
CA PHE A 167 -4.83 -27.54 23.93
C PHE A 167 -5.71 -26.72 24.87
N GLU A 168 -6.54 -27.42 25.64
CA GLU A 168 -7.37 -26.81 26.68
C GLU A 168 -6.52 -26.02 27.68
N ASN A 169 -6.94 -24.78 27.97
CA ASN A 169 -6.25 -23.86 28.87
C ASN A 169 -4.81 -23.48 28.45
N ALA A 170 -4.42 -23.71 27.20
CA ALA A 170 -3.14 -23.22 26.70
C ALA A 170 -3.09 -21.70 26.62
N ILE A 171 -1.94 -21.12 26.97
CA ILE A 171 -1.67 -19.70 26.81
C ILE A 171 -1.42 -19.43 25.32
N ASP A 172 -2.26 -18.58 24.74
CA ASP A 172 -2.06 -17.97 23.43
C ASP A 172 -1.39 -16.60 23.56
N LEU A 173 -0.21 -16.45 22.95
CA LEU A 173 0.50 -15.17 22.90
C LEU A 173 -0.03 -14.23 21.81
N ASN A 174 -0.95 -14.69 20.95
CA ASN A 174 -1.50 -13.99 19.80
C ASN A 174 -0.39 -13.45 18.88
N LEU A 175 0.45 -14.37 18.39
CA LEU A 175 1.65 -14.05 17.60
C LEU A 175 1.27 -13.89 16.12
N ALA A 176 1.54 -12.72 15.53
CA ALA A 176 1.45 -12.58 14.08
C ALA A 176 2.55 -13.42 13.38
N THR A 177 3.77 -13.41 13.94
CA THR A 177 4.89 -14.24 13.49
C THR A 177 5.67 -14.82 14.66
N PHE A 178 6.24 -16.02 14.48
CA PHE A 178 7.10 -16.64 15.50
C PHE A 178 8.34 -15.80 15.86
N ARG A 179 8.79 -14.90 14.98
CA ARG A 179 9.91 -14.00 15.28
C ARG A 179 9.61 -13.02 16.41
N ASP A 180 8.33 -12.73 16.62
CA ASP A 180 7.87 -11.81 17.66
C ASP A 180 7.81 -12.48 19.04
N PHE A 181 7.94 -13.82 19.09
CA PHE A 181 7.86 -14.62 20.31
C PHE A 181 8.72 -14.08 21.45
N PRO A 182 10.03 -13.76 21.29
CA PRO A 182 10.87 -13.31 22.39
C PRO A 182 10.41 -12.00 23.03
N GLU A 183 9.87 -11.08 22.23
CA GLU A 183 9.39 -9.79 22.71
C GLU A 183 8.02 -9.94 23.37
N VAL A 184 7.09 -10.60 22.69
CA VAL A 184 5.71 -10.78 23.15
C VAL A 184 5.67 -11.62 24.43
N SER A 185 6.50 -12.67 24.54
CA SER A 185 6.54 -13.50 25.75
C SER A 185 7.01 -12.71 26.97
N ARG A 186 7.97 -11.78 26.82
CA ARG A 186 8.43 -10.93 27.93
C ARG A 186 7.37 -9.92 28.37
N GLN A 187 6.56 -9.43 27.44
CA GLN A 187 5.52 -8.45 27.72
C GLN A 187 4.26 -9.09 28.32
N LYS A 188 3.83 -10.25 27.81
CA LYS A 188 2.54 -10.85 28.16
C LYS A 188 2.60 -11.89 29.27
N LEU A 189 3.72 -12.59 29.46
CA LEU A 189 3.78 -13.67 30.43
C LEU A 189 4.08 -13.14 31.84
N PRO A 190 3.29 -13.53 32.85
CA PRO A 190 3.49 -13.09 34.22
C PRO A 190 4.77 -13.71 34.83
N PRO A 191 5.55 -12.97 35.65
CA PRO A 191 6.81 -13.45 36.21
C PRO A 191 6.72 -14.72 37.05
N GLU A 192 5.54 -15.01 37.62
CA GLU A 192 5.29 -16.18 38.46
C GLU A 192 5.43 -17.50 37.69
N LEU A 193 5.22 -17.49 36.37
CA LEU A 193 5.39 -18.66 35.51
C LEU A 193 6.83 -19.16 35.46
N LYS A 194 7.82 -18.33 35.80
CA LYS A 194 9.23 -18.75 35.84
C LYS A 194 9.49 -19.91 36.80
N LYS A 195 8.65 -20.09 37.82
CA LYS A 195 8.77 -21.17 38.82
C LYS A 195 7.86 -22.37 38.53
N GLN A 196 6.94 -22.25 37.57
CA GLN A 196 5.98 -23.30 37.26
C GLN A 196 6.46 -24.17 36.10
N PRO A 197 6.00 -25.43 35.99
CA PRO A 197 6.23 -26.24 34.80
C PRO A 197 5.55 -25.61 33.57
N VAL A 198 6.34 -25.26 32.56
CA VAL A 198 5.85 -24.75 31.27
C VAL A 198 6.14 -25.79 30.19
N VAL A 199 5.10 -26.28 29.51
CA VAL A 199 5.21 -27.18 28.37
C VAL A 199 4.87 -26.41 27.10
N MET A 200 5.87 -26.20 26.25
CA MET A 200 5.69 -25.55 24.95
C MET A 200 5.37 -26.57 23.87
N PHE A 201 4.53 -26.15 22.93
CA PHE A 201 4.20 -26.96 21.77
C PHE A 201 4.02 -26.09 20.51
N CYS A 202 4.09 -26.76 19.37
CA CYS A 202 3.68 -26.26 18.05
C CYS A 202 3.30 -27.46 17.17
N THR A 203 2.97 -27.24 15.90
CA THR A 203 2.58 -28.31 14.97
C THR A 203 3.61 -29.44 14.92
N GLY A 204 4.87 -29.08 14.67
CA GLY A 204 5.94 -30.06 14.42
C GLY A 204 7.03 -30.15 15.49
N GLY A 205 7.06 -29.27 16.49
CA GLY A 205 8.11 -29.19 17.52
C GLY A 205 9.27 -28.23 17.20
N ILE A 206 9.53 -27.89 15.93
CA ILE A 206 10.70 -27.10 15.53
C ILE A 206 10.80 -25.71 16.20
N ARG A 207 9.67 -25.05 16.48
CA ARG A 207 9.65 -23.74 17.17
C ARG A 207 10.06 -23.89 18.63
N CYS A 208 9.64 -24.96 19.28
CA CYS A 208 9.93 -25.27 20.68
C CYS A 208 11.43 -25.51 20.92
N GLU A 209 12.14 -26.00 19.90
CA GLU A 209 13.61 -26.19 19.96
C GLU A 209 14.36 -24.84 20.09
N LYS A 210 13.78 -23.71 19.66
CA LYS A 210 14.33 -22.36 19.89
C LYS A 210 13.70 -21.67 21.09
N ALA A 211 12.38 -21.80 21.28
CA ALA A 211 11.67 -21.18 22.39
C ALA A 211 12.11 -21.75 23.76
N GLY A 212 12.40 -23.05 23.84
CA GLY A 212 12.91 -23.74 25.02
C GLY A 212 14.19 -23.14 25.60
N PRO A 213 15.31 -23.18 24.86
CA PRO A 213 16.56 -22.59 25.32
C PRO A 213 16.45 -21.09 25.64
N PHE A 214 15.61 -20.36 24.89
CA PHE A 214 15.31 -18.96 25.19
C PHE A 214 14.64 -18.79 26.56
N PHE A 215 13.64 -19.60 26.90
CA PHE A 215 12.98 -19.54 28.22
C PHE A 215 13.93 -19.90 29.37
N VAL A 216 14.78 -20.90 29.18
CA VAL A 216 15.83 -21.24 30.16
C VAL A 216 16.75 -20.04 30.40
N LYS A 217 17.16 -19.34 29.34
CA LYS A 217 17.98 -18.11 29.42
C LYS A 217 17.25 -16.94 30.11
N GLU A 218 15.94 -16.82 29.92
CA GLU A 218 15.10 -15.81 30.60
C GLU A 218 14.81 -16.14 32.08
N GLY A 219 15.29 -17.29 32.58
CA GLY A 219 15.22 -17.68 33.98
C GLY A 219 14.01 -18.53 34.36
N TYR A 220 13.41 -19.25 33.40
CA TYR A 220 12.40 -20.26 33.70
C TYR A 220 13.07 -21.56 34.19
N GLU A 221 12.59 -22.10 35.32
CA GLU A 221 13.22 -23.23 36.00
C GLU A 221 12.80 -24.59 35.42
N GLN A 222 11.53 -24.73 35.03
CA GLN A 222 10.92 -26.00 34.60
C GLN A 222 10.34 -25.87 33.19
N VAL A 223 11.21 -25.92 32.19
CA VAL A 223 10.84 -25.76 30.78
C VAL A 223 10.83 -27.12 30.07
N TYR A 224 9.72 -27.46 29.46
CA TYR A 224 9.52 -28.67 28.68
C TYR A 224 9.03 -28.32 27.27
N GLN A 225 9.32 -29.19 26.32
CA GLN A 225 8.72 -29.15 24.99
C GLN A 225 8.03 -30.47 24.66
N LEU A 226 6.88 -30.40 24.00
CA LEU A 226 6.17 -31.59 23.53
C LEU A 226 6.95 -32.26 22.41
N ASP A 227 7.43 -33.48 22.65
CA ASP A 227 8.20 -34.23 21.67
C ASP A 227 7.34 -34.55 20.45
N GLY A 228 7.80 -34.14 19.27
CA GLY A 228 7.05 -34.29 18.03
C GLY A 228 5.82 -33.38 17.88
N GLY A 229 5.57 -32.44 18.80
CA GLY A 229 4.50 -31.46 18.68
C GLY A 229 3.09 -32.07 18.58
N ILE A 230 2.14 -31.28 18.08
CA ILE A 230 0.71 -31.65 18.02
C ILE A 230 0.49 -32.88 17.12
N LEU A 231 1.18 -32.97 15.98
CA LEU A 231 0.98 -34.09 15.05
C LEU A 231 1.33 -35.45 15.67
N LYS A 232 2.41 -35.52 16.47
CA LYS A 232 2.76 -36.76 17.19
C LYS A 232 1.81 -37.01 18.37
N TYR A 233 1.27 -35.94 18.96
CA TYR A 233 0.25 -36.07 19.98
C TYR A 233 -1.03 -36.70 19.44
N PHE A 234 -1.51 -36.25 18.28
CA PHE A 234 -2.64 -36.85 17.58
C PHE A 234 -2.40 -38.33 17.27
N GLU A 235 -1.22 -38.66 16.72
CA GLU A 235 -0.82 -40.04 16.42
C GLU A 235 -0.90 -40.98 17.64
N GLU A 236 -0.43 -40.53 18.81
CA GLU A 236 -0.33 -41.40 20.00
C GLU A 236 -1.51 -41.28 20.97
N CYS A 237 -2.21 -40.15 20.99
CA CYS A 237 -3.18 -39.78 22.03
C CYS A 237 -4.53 -39.32 21.46
N GLY A 238 -4.69 -39.16 20.14
CA GLY A 238 -5.90 -38.63 19.51
C GLY A 238 -6.21 -37.20 19.97
N SER A 239 -7.48 -36.93 20.25
CA SER A 239 -7.99 -35.59 20.58
C SER A 239 -7.95 -35.22 22.07
N ALA A 240 -7.33 -36.04 22.93
CA ALA A 240 -7.36 -35.81 24.38
C ALA A 240 -6.82 -34.41 24.75
N HIS A 241 -7.57 -33.64 25.54
CA HIS A 241 -7.21 -32.27 25.96
C HIS A 241 -6.95 -31.28 24.82
N TYR A 242 -7.30 -31.60 23.57
CA TYR A 242 -7.11 -30.74 22.40
C TYR A 242 -8.46 -30.42 21.76
N GLN A 243 -8.69 -29.16 21.44
CA GLN A 243 -9.91 -28.70 20.80
C GLN A 243 -9.62 -28.21 19.39
N GLY A 244 -10.44 -28.63 18.43
CA GLY A 244 -10.32 -28.25 17.03
C GLY A 244 -9.32 -29.11 16.25
N GLU A 245 -8.67 -28.50 15.27
CA GLU A 245 -7.80 -29.14 14.28
C GLU A 245 -6.42 -28.49 14.24
N CYS A 246 -5.43 -29.20 13.71
CA CYS A 246 -4.05 -28.72 13.66
C CYS A 246 -3.72 -28.11 12.30
N PHE A 247 -3.39 -26.82 12.27
CA PHE A 247 -2.93 -26.15 11.04
C PHE A 247 -1.67 -26.82 10.46
N VAL A 248 -1.68 -27.07 9.16
CA VAL A 248 -0.54 -27.59 8.38
C VAL A 248 -0.19 -26.65 7.22
N PHE A 249 1.11 -26.57 6.88
CA PHE A 249 1.65 -25.59 5.94
C PHE A 249 1.56 -26.06 4.46
N ASP A 250 0.46 -26.70 4.11
CA ASP A 250 0.20 -27.24 2.77
C ASP A 250 -1.29 -27.06 2.39
N GLN A 251 -1.70 -27.53 1.20
CA GLN A 251 -3.05 -27.28 0.68
C GLN A 251 -4.18 -27.89 1.51
N ARG A 252 -3.88 -28.80 2.44
CA ARG A 252 -4.87 -29.37 3.36
C ARG A 252 -5.34 -28.37 4.40
N VAL A 253 -4.53 -27.33 4.68
CA VAL A 253 -4.77 -26.24 5.65
C VAL A 253 -4.86 -26.70 7.11
N GLY A 254 -5.64 -27.74 7.41
CA GLY A 254 -5.76 -28.35 8.72
C GLY A 254 -5.89 -29.87 8.64
N VAL A 255 -5.51 -30.53 9.73
CA VAL A 255 -5.73 -31.97 9.93
C VAL A 255 -6.44 -32.21 11.26
N ASP A 256 -7.32 -33.19 11.28
CA ASP A 256 -8.04 -33.58 12.48
C ASP A 256 -7.16 -34.42 13.44
N PRO A 257 -7.66 -34.77 14.64
CA PRO A 257 -6.93 -35.64 15.58
C PRO A 257 -6.64 -37.07 15.08
N ASN A 258 -7.20 -37.50 13.95
CA ASN A 258 -6.89 -38.76 13.27
C ASN A 258 -5.84 -38.59 12.17
N LEU A 259 -5.29 -37.39 11.99
CA LEU A 259 -4.33 -37.01 10.93
C LEU A 259 -4.94 -37.04 9.52
N GLU A 260 -6.27 -36.95 9.42
CA GLU A 260 -7.00 -36.82 8.17
C GLU A 260 -7.18 -35.34 7.81
N GLU A 261 -7.25 -35.05 6.50
CA GLU A 261 -7.49 -33.70 6.00
C GLU A 261 -8.87 -33.18 6.43
N SER A 262 -8.91 -31.98 7.01
CA SER A 262 -10.16 -31.36 7.42
C SER A 262 -10.83 -30.63 6.24
N SER A 263 -12.08 -30.22 6.43
CA SER A 263 -12.81 -29.37 5.48
C SER A 263 -12.42 -27.88 5.54
N THR A 264 -11.40 -27.53 6.33
CA THR A 264 -10.93 -26.15 6.46
C THR A 264 -10.20 -25.71 5.20
N THR A 265 -10.51 -24.50 4.74
CA THR A 265 -9.87 -23.91 3.55
C THR A 265 -9.15 -22.63 3.92
N GLN A 266 -8.36 -22.08 3.00
CA GLN A 266 -7.66 -20.82 3.21
C GLN A 266 -8.24 -19.72 2.33
N CYS A 267 -8.54 -18.56 2.92
CA CYS A 267 -8.97 -17.39 2.15
C CYS A 267 -7.87 -16.95 1.16
N LEU A 268 -8.17 -16.91 -0.14
CA LEU A 268 -7.19 -16.53 -1.16
C LEU A 268 -6.77 -15.04 -1.10
N ARG A 269 -7.54 -14.17 -0.43
CA ARG A 269 -7.21 -12.74 -0.26
C ARG A 269 -6.33 -12.49 0.96
N CYS A 270 -6.73 -12.98 2.14
CA CYS A 270 -6.07 -12.67 3.40
C CYS A 270 -5.33 -13.84 4.06
N GLN A 271 -5.35 -15.03 3.45
CA GLN A 271 -4.71 -16.26 3.95
C GLN A 271 -5.22 -16.78 5.30
N THR A 272 -6.29 -16.20 5.85
CA THR A 272 -6.94 -16.71 7.06
C THR A 272 -7.57 -18.09 6.78
N PRO A 273 -7.32 -19.10 7.64
CA PRO A 273 -8.05 -20.37 7.62
C PRO A 273 -9.53 -20.16 7.93
N LEU A 274 -10.39 -20.85 7.18
CA LEU A 274 -11.83 -20.78 7.24
C LEU A 274 -12.43 -22.16 7.50
N VAL A 275 -13.03 -22.35 8.67
CA VAL A 275 -13.81 -23.54 8.98
C VAL A 275 -15.12 -23.56 8.17
N PRO A 276 -15.81 -24.70 8.00
CA PRO A 276 -17.01 -24.80 7.16
C PRO A 276 -18.11 -23.77 7.46
N GLU A 277 -18.31 -23.44 8.73
CA GLU A 277 -19.28 -22.43 9.17
C GLU A 277 -18.93 -21.04 8.63
N GLU A 278 -17.64 -20.70 8.58
CA GLU A 278 -17.14 -19.43 8.06
C GLU A 278 -17.14 -19.41 6.52
N GLN A 279 -17.01 -20.58 5.88
CA GLN A 279 -17.17 -20.73 4.43
C GLN A 279 -18.64 -20.58 4.01
N ALA A 280 -19.60 -20.84 4.89
CA ALA A 280 -21.03 -20.62 4.63
C ALA A 280 -21.46 -19.16 4.79
N ASP A 281 -20.60 -18.27 5.30
CA ASP A 281 -20.92 -16.86 5.49
C ASP A 281 -21.09 -16.14 4.14
N PRO A 282 -22.15 -15.32 3.94
CA PRO A 282 -22.39 -14.60 2.69
C PRO A 282 -21.25 -13.67 2.24
N ARG A 283 -20.37 -13.25 3.15
CA ARG A 283 -19.20 -12.41 2.86
C ARG A 283 -18.01 -13.23 2.35
N TYR A 284 -18.08 -14.56 2.41
CA TYR A 284 -17.11 -15.44 1.78
C TYR A 284 -17.42 -15.58 0.29
N VAL A 285 -16.59 -14.91 -0.50
CA VAL A 285 -16.61 -15.01 -1.96
C VAL A 285 -15.21 -15.41 -2.37
N ILE A 286 -15.08 -16.62 -2.93
CA ILE A 286 -13.78 -17.20 -3.30
C ILE A 286 -12.99 -16.21 -4.17
N GLY A 287 -11.76 -15.92 -3.74
CA GLY A 287 -10.87 -14.96 -4.41
C GLY A 287 -11.13 -13.48 -4.12
N GLN A 288 -12.25 -13.12 -3.48
CA GLN A 288 -12.63 -11.73 -3.24
C GLN A 288 -12.63 -11.34 -1.76
N SER A 289 -13.23 -12.13 -0.88
CA SER A 289 -13.30 -11.80 0.55
C SER A 289 -13.66 -13.01 1.41
N CYS A 290 -13.46 -12.87 2.71
CA CYS A 290 -14.01 -13.74 3.76
C CYS A 290 -14.56 -12.88 4.90
N PRO A 291 -15.20 -13.46 5.92
CA PRO A 291 -15.76 -12.71 7.05
C PRO A 291 -14.77 -11.79 7.77
N TYR A 292 -13.48 -12.12 7.70
CA TYR A 292 -12.39 -11.40 8.34
C TYR A 292 -11.80 -10.26 7.51
N CYS A 293 -11.81 -10.37 6.18
CA CYS A 293 -11.21 -9.36 5.30
C CYS A 293 -12.22 -8.62 4.43
N PHE A 294 -13.51 -8.97 4.54
CA PHE A 294 -14.59 -8.25 3.90
C PHE A 294 -14.60 -6.79 4.36
N LYS A 295 -14.70 -5.88 3.40
CA LYS A 295 -14.86 -4.45 3.60
C LYS A 295 -16.00 -3.96 2.74
N THR A 296 -16.80 -3.05 3.28
CA THR A 296 -17.82 -2.34 2.50
C THR A 296 -17.18 -1.40 1.49
N THR A 297 -17.89 -1.00 0.44
CA THR A 297 -17.40 -0.03 -0.55
C THR A 297 -16.95 1.28 0.10
N ALA A 298 -17.61 1.71 1.18
CA ALA A 298 -17.23 2.90 1.94
C ALA A 298 -15.88 2.73 2.65
N GLN A 299 -15.65 1.58 3.30
CA GLN A 299 -14.38 1.26 3.96
C GLN A 299 -13.23 1.11 2.95
N GLU A 300 -13.48 0.44 1.81
CA GLU A 300 -12.49 0.32 0.75
C GLU A 300 -12.14 1.68 0.14
N MET A 301 -13.13 2.57 -0.02
CA MET A 301 -12.89 3.95 -0.43
C MET A 301 -12.03 4.68 0.61
N GLU A 302 -12.40 4.64 1.89
CA GLU A 302 -11.65 5.30 2.95
C GLU A 302 -10.18 4.83 3.01
N ASP A 303 -9.94 3.52 2.89
CA ASP A 303 -8.59 2.96 2.81
C ASP A 303 -7.83 3.49 1.58
N ARG A 304 -8.48 3.60 0.41
CA ARG A 304 -7.87 4.22 -0.77
C ARG A 304 -7.49 5.67 -0.49
N LEU A 305 -8.37 6.47 0.12
CA LEU A 305 -8.09 7.87 0.41
C LEU A 305 -6.91 8.01 1.38
N ARG A 306 -6.87 7.21 2.45
CA ARG A 306 -5.74 7.17 3.41
C ARG A 306 -4.42 6.79 2.72
N GLU A 307 -4.47 5.85 1.78
CA GLU A 307 -3.30 5.49 0.99
C GLU A 307 -2.83 6.65 0.10
N ARG A 308 -3.74 7.40 -0.53
CA ARG A 308 -3.40 8.61 -1.31
C ARG A 308 -2.73 9.66 -0.45
N GLU A 309 -3.26 9.91 0.75
CA GLU A 309 -2.66 10.85 1.70
C GLU A 309 -1.27 10.39 2.13
N ARG A 310 -1.07 9.09 2.41
CA ARG A 310 0.24 8.54 2.75
C ARG A 310 1.25 8.71 1.61
N MET A 311 0.84 8.43 0.37
CA MET A 311 1.68 8.64 -0.81
C MET A 311 2.06 10.12 -0.96
N LEU A 312 1.11 11.03 -0.78
CA LEU A 312 1.36 12.46 -0.84
C LEU A 312 2.37 12.91 0.22
N GLN A 313 2.23 12.47 1.48
CA GLN A 313 3.17 12.82 2.55
C GLN A 313 4.61 12.40 2.22
N GLY A 314 4.79 11.22 1.61
CA GLY A 314 6.09 10.77 1.13
C GLY A 314 6.67 11.57 -0.06
N LEU A 315 5.85 12.38 -0.74
CA LEU A 315 6.26 13.19 -1.90
C LEU A 315 6.52 14.66 -1.57
N ILE A 316 5.95 15.18 -0.49
CA ILE A 316 5.94 16.64 -0.20
C ILE A 316 6.95 17.08 0.87
N ASP A 317 7.71 16.14 1.45
CA ASP A 317 8.79 16.44 2.40
C ASP A 317 10.16 15.90 1.93
N PRO A 318 11.01 16.74 1.28
CA PRO A 318 10.72 18.11 0.86
C PRO A 318 9.84 18.16 -0.41
N LEU A 319 9.20 19.31 -0.65
CA LEU A 319 8.43 19.56 -1.87
C LEU A 319 9.30 19.37 -3.13
N PRO A 320 8.80 18.71 -4.20
CA PRO A 320 9.63 18.36 -5.35
C PRO A 320 10.25 19.54 -6.10
N GLY A 321 9.59 20.69 -6.11
CA GLY A 321 10.09 21.92 -6.71
C GLY A 321 11.01 22.73 -5.79
N CYS A 322 11.01 22.46 -4.49
CA CYS A 322 11.89 23.12 -3.52
C CYS A 322 13.27 22.45 -3.40
N VAL A 323 13.50 21.35 -4.13
CA VAL A 323 14.81 20.73 -4.30
C VAL A 323 15.36 21.14 -5.66
N PRO A 324 16.62 21.62 -5.76
CA PRO A 324 17.20 22.04 -7.04
C PRO A 324 17.11 20.92 -8.09
N TYR A 325 16.59 21.26 -9.27
CA TYR A 325 16.46 20.29 -10.36
C TYR A 325 16.76 20.90 -11.72
N VAL A 326 17.00 20.03 -12.71
CA VAL A 326 17.15 20.44 -14.11
C VAL A 326 15.76 20.58 -14.72
N ASN A 327 15.37 21.82 -15.06
CA ASN A 327 14.11 22.11 -15.73
C ASN A 327 14.35 22.27 -17.23
N ASP A 328 13.98 21.26 -18.00
CA ASP A 328 14.06 21.28 -19.45
C ASP A 328 12.73 21.81 -20.02
N ARG A 329 12.78 23.00 -20.64
CA ARG A 329 11.60 23.66 -21.23
C ARG A 329 11.58 23.47 -22.74
N PRO A 330 10.77 22.53 -23.27
CA PRO A 330 10.68 22.31 -24.71
C PRO A 330 9.84 23.42 -25.37
N LEU A 331 10.41 24.03 -26.40
CA LEU A 331 9.78 25.02 -27.27
C LEU A 331 9.57 24.38 -28.64
N GLN A 332 8.32 24.31 -29.09
CA GLN A 332 7.98 23.74 -30.40
C GLN A 332 8.00 24.82 -31.48
N VAL A 333 8.75 24.55 -32.55
CA VAL A 333 8.85 25.45 -33.70
C VAL A 333 7.61 25.27 -34.58
N SER A 334 6.73 26.27 -34.57
CA SER A 334 5.56 26.30 -35.46
C SER A 334 5.94 26.67 -36.89
N GLN A 335 5.08 26.36 -37.86
CA GLN A 335 5.30 26.66 -39.29
C GLN A 335 5.57 28.15 -39.58
N LYS A 336 4.98 29.08 -38.81
CA LYS A 336 5.22 30.53 -38.96
C LYS A 336 6.66 30.97 -38.63
N HIS A 337 7.43 30.13 -37.95
CA HIS A 337 8.82 30.41 -37.57
C HIS A 337 9.83 29.63 -38.42
N ALA A 338 9.37 28.99 -39.51
CA ALA A 338 10.23 28.23 -40.40
C ALA A 338 11.34 29.11 -40.99
N GLY A 339 12.58 28.61 -41.00
CA GLY A 339 13.69 29.32 -41.63
C GLY A 339 14.27 30.46 -40.81
N LEU A 340 13.71 30.77 -39.64
CA LEU A 340 14.34 31.67 -38.67
C LEU A 340 15.59 31.02 -38.07
N THR A 341 16.51 31.84 -37.59
CA THR A 341 17.56 31.37 -36.69
C THR A 341 16.99 31.02 -35.32
N VAL A 342 17.69 30.20 -34.53
CA VAL A 342 17.33 29.90 -33.13
C VAL A 342 17.17 31.21 -32.34
N ARG A 343 18.05 32.19 -32.55
CA ARG A 343 17.97 33.52 -31.93
C ARG A 343 16.66 34.23 -32.25
N GLU A 344 16.33 34.38 -33.53
CA GLU A 344 15.11 35.07 -33.96
C GLU A 344 13.86 34.35 -33.48
N PHE A 345 13.86 33.01 -33.53
CA PHE A 345 12.77 32.19 -32.99
C PHE A 345 12.56 32.46 -31.49
N LEU A 346 13.63 32.41 -30.68
CA LEU A 346 13.54 32.64 -29.23
C LEU A 346 13.07 34.06 -28.90
N GLN A 347 13.56 35.07 -29.63
CA GLN A 347 13.13 36.47 -29.47
C GLN A 347 11.66 36.70 -29.85
N GLN A 348 11.13 35.96 -30.83
CA GLN A 348 9.72 36.04 -31.20
C GLN A 348 8.80 35.27 -30.26
N VAL A 349 9.24 34.12 -29.73
CA VAL A 349 8.42 33.29 -28.84
C VAL A 349 8.45 33.79 -27.40
N LEU A 350 9.57 34.37 -26.95
CA LEU A 350 9.76 34.89 -25.60
C LEU A 350 10.27 36.34 -25.65
N PRO A 351 9.47 37.28 -26.19
CA PRO A 351 9.90 38.67 -26.42
C PRO A 351 10.15 39.47 -25.13
N HIS A 352 9.70 38.96 -23.99
CA HIS A 352 9.90 39.56 -22.67
C HIS A 352 11.27 39.22 -22.05
N LEU A 353 12.06 38.36 -22.71
CA LEU A 353 13.40 37.99 -22.25
C LEU A 353 14.47 38.74 -23.06
N GLU A 354 15.46 39.27 -22.35
CA GLU A 354 16.58 40.01 -22.92
C GLU A 354 17.42 39.15 -23.87
N ALA A 355 17.92 39.75 -24.95
CA ALA A 355 18.71 39.03 -25.96
C ALA A 355 20.00 38.42 -25.38
N SER A 356 20.62 39.08 -24.42
CA SER A 356 21.86 38.64 -23.73
C SER A 356 21.67 37.33 -22.95
N LEU A 357 20.44 37.02 -22.50
CA LEU A 357 20.11 35.75 -21.84
C LEU A 357 20.39 34.57 -22.76
N TRP A 358 20.07 34.70 -24.04
CA TRP A 358 20.21 33.63 -25.02
C TRP A 358 21.68 33.35 -25.36
N GLU A 359 22.52 34.38 -25.37
CA GLU A 359 23.97 34.27 -25.57
C GLU A 359 24.65 33.55 -24.40
N SER A 360 24.24 33.85 -23.17
CA SER A 360 24.65 33.08 -21.99
C SER A 360 24.12 31.63 -22.07
N ALA A 361 22.87 31.43 -22.48
CA ALA A 361 22.31 30.08 -22.62
C ALA A 361 23.04 29.22 -23.66
N GLU A 362 23.44 29.79 -24.80
CA GLU A 362 24.26 29.10 -25.80
C GLU A 362 25.65 28.76 -25.25
N SER A 363 26.36 29.75 -24.68
CA SER A 363 27.74 29.55 -24.19
C SER A 363 27.83 28.55 -23.04
N GLU A 364 26.78 28.43 -22.23
CA GLU A 364 26.65 27.45 -21.14
C GLU A 364 26.06 26.10 -21.60
N GLY A 365 25.76 25.92 -22.89
CA GLY A 365 25.22 24.67 -23.43
C GLY A 365 23.78 24.37 -22.95
N ARG A 366 22.99 25.41 -22.66
CA ARG A 366 21.60 25.31 -22.18
C ARG A 366 20.55 25.34 -23.30
N LEU A 367 20.96 25.52 -24.54
CA LEU A 367 20.11 25.36 -25.72
C LEU A 367 20.39 24.02 -26.37
N LEU A 368 19.39 23.15 -26.40
CA LEU A 368 19.55 21.76 -26.82
C LEU A 368 18.50 21.35 -27.86
N SER A 369 18.83 20.39 -28.71
CA SER A 369 17.87 19.71 -29.59
C SER A 369 17.02 18.68 -28.82
N GLU A 370 16.03 18.08 -29.49
CA GLU A 370 15.23 16.98 -28.92
C GLU A 370 16.07 15.74 -28.54
N THR A 371 17.24 15.56 -29.15
CA THR A 371 18.21 14.51 -28.79
C THR A 371 19.22 14.98 -27.73
N PHE A 372 18.98 16.11 -27.09
CA PHE A 372 19.85 16.76 -26.11
C PHE A 372 21.24 17.16 -26.64
N ALA A 373 21.37 17.39 -27.95
CA ALA A 373 22.60 17.93 -28.53
C ALA A 373 22.64 19.46 -28.42
N PRO A 374 23.78 20.10 -28.12
CA PRO A 374 23.90 21.56 -28.09
C PRO A 374 23.49 22.21 -29.41
N MET A 375 22.79 23.34 -29.31
CA MET A 375 22.36 24.16 -30.46
C MET A 375 22.94 25.56 -30.36
N ARG A 376 23.34 26.10 -31.50
CA ARG A 376 23.83 27.47 -31.63
C ARG A 376 22.73 28.44 -32.05
N LEU A 377 22.89 29.71 -31.69
CA LEU A 377 21.93 30.77 -31.95
C LEU A 377 21.78 31.11 -33.43
N ASP A 378 22.80 30.85 -34.24
CA ASP A 378 22.85 31.10 -35.69
C ASP A 378 22.30 29.93 -36.53
N GLU A 379 22.00 28.79 -35.90
CA GLU A 379 21.39 27.65 -36.59
C GLU A 379 19.95 27.96 -37.01
N THR A 380 19.54 27.44 -38.17
CA THR A 380 18.18 27.61 -38.69
C THR A 380 17.23 26.57 -38.13
N VAL A 381 16.05 27.01 -37.68
CA VAL A 381 15.01 26.13 -37.14
C VAL A 381 14.06 25.62 -38.23
N GLN A 382 13.61 24.37 -38.08
CA GLN A 382 12.66 23.72 -38.97
C GLN A 382 11.29 23.56 -38.30
N PRO A 383 10.17 23.63 -39.06
CA PRO A 383 8.84 23.34 -38.53
C PRO A 383 8.77 21.98 -37.84
N GLY A 384 8.13 21.91 -36.67
CA GLY A 384 8.01 20.71 -35.86
C GLY A 384 9.24 20.40 -35.01
N GLN A 385 10.39 21.05 -35.24
CA GLN A 385 11.57 20.91 -34.40
C GLN A 385 11.27 21.35 -32.97
N ARG A 386 11.92 20.70 -32.01
CA ARG A 386 11.90 21.08 -30.60
C ARG A 386 13.26 21.59 -30.16
N ILE A 387 13.25 22.77 -29.56
CA ILE A 387 14.40 23.38 -28.90
C ILE A 387 14.14 23.31 -27.40
N ILE A 388 15.06 22.73 -26.66
CA ILE A 388 14.98 22.61 -25.21
C ILE A 388 15.83 23.72 -24.59
N HIS A 389 15.19 24.60 -23.82
CA HIS A 389 15.89 25.53 -22.93
C HIS A 389 16.06 24.88 -21.56
N ARG A 390 17.29 24.47 -21.25
CA ARG A 390 17.65 23.82 -19.99
C ARG A 390 17.95 24.87 -18.92
N LEU A 391 17.28 24.77 -17.79
CA LEU A 391 17.49 25.62 -16.62
C LEU A 391 18.03 24.76 -15.47
N PRO A 392 19.36 24.70 -15.26
CA PRO A 392 19.95 23.95 -14.17
C PRO A 392 19.66 24.62 -12.82
N GLY A 393 19.52 23.82 -11.76
CA GLY A 393 19.34 24.33 -10.40
C GLY A 393 18.05 25.12 -10.21
N THR A 394 17.00 24.82 -10.98
CA THR A 394 15.69 25.46 -10.82
C THR A 394 15.17 25.17 -9.42
N LEU A 395 14.77 26.23 -8.73
CA LEU A 395 14.11 26.20 -7.43
C LEU A 395 12.76 26.90 -7.55
N GLU A 396 11.72 26.24 -7.08
CA GLU A 396 10.36 26.77 -7.03
C GLU A 396 10.02 27.23 -5.62
N PRO A 397 9.20 28.29 -5.49
CA PRO A 397 8.65 28.67 -4.20
C PRO A 397 7.83 27.54 -3.58
N ALA A 398 7.83 27.49 -2.25
CA ALA A 398 6.98 26.57 -1.51
C ALA A 398 5.49 26.84 -1.78
N VAL A 399 4.70 25.78 -1.71
CA VAL A 399 3.24 25.79 -1.87
C VAL A 399 2.61 25.03 -0.71
N ASN A 400 1.34 25.29 -0.42
CA ASN A 400 0.60 24.42 0.47
C ASN A 400 0.15 23.19 -0.31
N ALA A 401 0.73 22.03 0.02
CA ALA A 401 0.43 20.76 -0.64
C ALA A 401 -0.45 19.83 0.22
N ASP A 402 -1.15 20.33 1.25
CA ASP A 402 -2.12 19.56 2.04
C ASP A 402 -3.41 19.28 1.25
N ILE A 403 -3.29 18.45 0.21
CA ILE A 403 -4.39 18.02 -0.64
C ILE A 403 -5.19 16.96 0.10
N ARG A 404 -6.50 17.17 0.23
CA ARG A 404 -7.41 16.21 0.86
C ARG A 404 -8.31 15.58 -0.18
N TRP A 405 -8.41 14.26 -0.18
CA TRP A 405 -9.35 13.57 -1.04
C TRP A 405 -10.73 13.51 -0.38
N LEU A 406 -11.76 13.87 -1.13
CA LEU A 406 -13.15 13.78 -0.71
C LEU A 406 -13.80 12.49 -1.23
N TYR A 407 -13.39 12.03 -2.42
CA TYR A 407 -13.96 10.86 -3.08
C TYR A 407 -13.05 10.32 -4.18
N GLU A 408 -13.06 9.00 -4.40
CA GLU A 408 -12.36 8.32 -5.49
C GLU A 408 -13.06 7.03 -5.92
N ASP A 409 -13.30 6.90 -7.22
CA ASP A 409 -13.71 5.66 -7.89
C ASP A 409 -12.87 5.39 -9.15
N GLU A 410 -13.35 4.54 -10.07
CA GLU A 410 -12.64 4.20 -11.30
C GLU A 410 -12.63 5.32 -12.36
N SER A 411 -13.48 6.33 -12.21
CA SER A 411 -13.71 7.37 -13.23
C SER A 411 -13.26 8.76 -12.79
N ILE A 412 -13.52 9.12 -11.53
CA ILE A 412 -13.30 10.47 -11.00
C ILE A 412 -12.53 10.47 -9.68
N VAL A 413 -11.91 11.60 -9.41
CA VAL A 413 -11.27 11.96 -8.14
C VAL A 413 -11.79 13.33 -7.75
N VAL A 414 -12.23 13.48 -6.51
CA VAL A 414 -12.66 14.78 -5.97
C VAL A 414 -11.76 15.12 -4.80
N ILE A 415 -11.19 16.31 -4.81
CA ILE A 415 -10.29 16.79 -3.77
C ILE A 415 -10.77 18.13 -3.20
N ASN A 416 -10.37 18.42 -1.97
CA ASN A 416 -10.30 19.77 -1.44
C ASN A 416 -8.89 20.31 -1.70
N LYS A 417 -8.77 21.27 -2.62
CA LYS A 417 -7.52 21.88 -3.02
C LYS A 417 -7.11 22.93 -1.97
N PRO A 418 -5.88 22.86 -1.40
CA PRO A 418 -5.36 23.92 -0.55
C PRO A 418 -4.93 25.15 -1.35
N ALA A 419 -4.48 26.20 -0.66
CA ALA A 419 -3.86 27.38 -1.23
C ALA A 419 -2.67 27.83 -0.38
N PRO A 420 -1.61 28.39 -0.98
CA PRO A 420 -1.37 28.52 -2.43
C PRO A 420 -1.05 27.16 -3.07
N LEU A 421 -1.73 26.78 -4.15
CA LEU A 421 -1.38 25.61 -4.96
C LEU A 421 -1.88 25.80 -6.41
N PRO A 422 -0.98 26.04 -7.38
CA PRO A 422 -1.34 26.11 -8.80
C PRO A 422 -1.83 24.76 -9.31
N VAL A 423 -2.90 24.76 -10.11
CA VAL A 423 -3.45 23.51 -10.67
C VAL A 423 -2.51 22.88 -11.70
N HIS A 424 -1.83 23.71 -12.51
CA HIS A 424 -0.95 23.28 -13.60
C HIS A 424 0.30 24.17 -13.65
N ALA A 425 1.33 23.71 -14.37
CA ALA A 425 2.56 24.46 -14.60
C ALA A 425 2.26 25.86 -15.15
N SER A 426 2.73 26.88 -14.44
CA SER A 426 2.50 28.29 -14.77
C SER A 426 3.53 29.17 -14.06
N GLY A 427 4.09 30.14 -14.80
CA GLY A 427 5.10 31.07 -14.29
C GLY A 427 6.29 30.36 -13.65
N ARG A 428 6.49 30.60 -12.34
CA ARG A 428 7.58 30.03 -11.53
C ARG A 428 7.31 28.61 -11.01
N PHE A 429 6.12 28.05 -11.22
CA PHE A 429 5.72 26.73 -10.71
C PHE A 429 5.64 25.69 -11.83
N HIS A 430 6.28 24.54 -11.64
CA HIS A 430 6.31 23.41 -12.57
C HIS A 430 6.01 22.11 -11.82
N ARG A 431 6.84 21.78 -10.82
CA ARG A 431 6.70 20.59 -9.96
C ARG A 431 5.86 20.85 -8.72
N ASN A 432 5.86 22.08 -8.19
CA ASN A 432 5.00 22.49 -7.08
C ASN A 432 3.60 22.85 -7.59
N THR A 433 2.97 21.91 -8.31
CA THR A 433 1.65 22.06 -8.90
C THR A 433 0.81 20.82 -8.62
N LEU A 434 -0.50 20.99 -8.51
CA LEU A 434 -1.42 19.88 -8.27
C LEU A 434 -1.26 18.80 -9.35
N GLN A 435 -1.20 19.19 -10.62
CA GLN A 435 -1.06 18.25 -11.73
C GLN A 435 0.22 17.40 -11.63
N TYR A 436 1.36 17.99 -11.24
CA TYR A 436 2.60 17.24 -11.06
C TYR A 436 2.48 16.25 -9.90
N LEU A 437 2.00 16.70 -8.74
CA LEU A 437 1.84 15.86 -7.54
C LEU A 437 0.90 14.69 -7.82
N LEU A 438 -0.27 14.94 -8.43
CA LEU A 438 -1.21 13.89 -8.77
C LEU A 438 -0.66 12.93 -9.83
N ALA A 439 0.14 13.39 -10.78
CA ALA A 439 0.78 12.50 -11.76
C ALA A 439 1.74 11.50 -11.08
N GLN A 440 2.42 11.89 -9.99
CA GLN A 440 3.26 10.96 -9.23
C GLN A 440 2.43 9.93 -8.43
N ILE A 441 1.30 10.35 -7.88
CA ILE A 441 0.44 9.50 -7.04
C ILE A 441 -0.34 8.47 -7.86
N TYR A 442 -0.74 8.84 -9.08
CA TYR A 442 -1.63 8.04 -9.93
C TYR A 442 -0.92 7.31 -11.08
N ASP A 443 0.40 7.34 -11.16
CA ASP A 443 1.18 6.68 -12.22
C ASP A 443 0.74 5.22 -12.43
N PRO A 444 0.54 4.76 -13.69
CA PRO A 444 0.76 5.45 -14.97
C PRO A 444 -0.42 6.29 -15.47
N GLN A 445 -1.47 6.46 -14.66
CA GLN A 445 -2.59 7.35 -14.99
C GLN A 445 -2.19 8.81 -14.76
N SER A 446 -2.82 9.72 -15.52
CA SER A 446 -2.61 11.16 -15.36
C SER A 446 -3.98 11.83 -15.20
N PRO A 447 -4.42 12.04 -13.94
CA PRO A 447 -5.67 12.71 -13.66
C PRO A 447 -5.73 14.08 -14.32
N ARG A 448 -6.90 14.44 -14.83
CA ARG A 448 -7.14 15.71 -15.53
C ARG A 448 -8.23 16.48 -14.81
N ALA A 449 -7.95 17.72 -14.44
CA ALA A 449 -8.95 18.57 -13.82
C ALA A 449 -10.11 18.82 -14.80
N ALA A 450 -11.34 18.65 -14.34
CA ALA A 450 -12.55 18.90 -15.12
C ALA A 450 -12.84 20.41 -15.22
N HIS A 451 -12.44 21.16 -14.20
CA HIS A 451 -12.41 22.61 -14.14
C HIS A 451 -11.12 23.06 -13.46
N ARG A 452 -10.89 24.38 -13.33
CA ARG A 452 -9.71 24.92 -12.66
C ARG A 452 -10.14 25.86 -11.54
N LEU A 453 -9.29 25.94 -10.52
CA LEU A 453 -9.31 26.97 -9.48
C LEU A 453 -8.01 27.76 -9.58
N ASP A 454 -8.05 29.05 -9.24
CA ASP A 454 -6.85 29.87 -9.17
C ASP A 454 -5.92 29.35 -8.05
N ALA A 455 -4.63 29.67 -8.13
CA ALA A 455 -3.63 29.15 -7.18
C ALA A 455 -4.00 29.46 -5.71
N MET A 456 -4.56 30.65 -5.47
CA MET A 456 -4.96 31.12 -4.14
C MET A 456 -6.36 30.69 -3.71
N THR A 457 -7.17 30.13 -4.61
CA THR A 457 -8.53 29.68 -4.28
C THR A 457 -8.47 28.29 -3.66
N THR A 458 -9.14 28.08 -2.54
CA THR A 458 -9.27 26.76 -1.89
C THR A 458 -10.56 26.05 -2.31
N GLY A 459 -10.72 24.78 -1.96
CA GLY A 459 -12.02 24.09 -2.03
C GLY A 459 -12.11 22.99 -3.09
N VAL A 460 -13.33 22.57 -3.39
CA VAL A 460 -13.64 21.38 -4.19
C VAL A 460 -13.11 21.52 -5.62
N LEU A 461 -12.32 20.54 -6.04
CA LEU A 461 -11.87 20.37 -7.41
C LEU A 461 -12.15 18.94 -7.88
N VAL A 462 -12.82 18.83 -9.03
CA VAL A 462 -13.14 17.54 -9.65
C VAL A 462 -12.12 17.23 -10.74
N LEU A 463 -11.60 16.01 -10.73
CA LEU A 463 -10.70 15.47 -11.74
C LEU A 463 -11.25 14.17 -12.31
N SER A 464 -10.99 13.93 -13.59
CA SER A 464 -11.19 12.62 -14.22
C SER A 464 -9.90 11.81 -14.16
N ARG A 465 -9.98 10.51 -13.88
CA ARG A 465 -8.80 9.61 -13.84
C ARG A 465 -8.12 9.42 -15.18
N THR A 466 -8.86 9.54 -16.28
CA THR A 466 -8.36 9.30 -17.64
C THR A 466 -8.81 10.36 -18.63
N ARG A 467 -8.13 10.45 -19.79
CA ARG A 467 -8.52 11.32 -20.91
C ARG A 467 -9.92 10.99 -21.43
N HIS A 468 -10.28 9.71 -21.47
CA HIS A 468 -11.60 9.27 -21.92
C HIS A 468 -12.72 9.80 -21.00
N MET A 469 -12.52 9.70 -19.68
CA MET A 469 -13.46 10.26 -18.71
C MET A 469 -13.51 11.78 -18.75
N ALA A 470 -12.37 12.45 -18.96
CA ALA A 470 -12.31 13.91 -19.14
C ALA A 470 -13.24 14.38 -20.26
N GLY A 471 -13.25 13.67 -21.40
CA GLY A 471 -14.11 13.97 -22.55
C GLY A 471 -15.61 13.81 -22.29
N ARG A 472 -16.02 13.12 -21.21
CA ARG A 472 -17.42 12.98 -20.79
C ARG A 472 -17.83 13.97 -19.70
N LEU A 473 -16.88 14.36 -18.85
CA LEU A 473 -17.12 15.23 -17.70
C LEU A 473 -16.98 16.72 -18.04
N GLN A 474 -15.91 17.12 -18.74
CA GLN A 474 -15.63 18.52 -19.09
C GLN A 474 -16.76 19.20 -19.90
N PRO A 475 -17.47 18.53 -20.83
CA PRO A 475 -18.59 19.15 -21.56
C PRO A 475 -19.74 19.62 -20.66
N GLN A 476 -19.92 19.04 -19.48
CA GLN A 476 -20.96 19.50 -18.53
C GLN A 476 -20.67 20.93 -18.07
N PHE A 477 -19.39 21.27 -17.86
CA PHE A 477 -18.96 22.61 -17.47
C PHE A 477 -19.18 23.63 -18.59
N SER A 478 -18.85 23.29 -19.84
CA SER A 478 -19.04 24.21 -20.98
C SER A 478 -20.52 24.41 -21.32
N ARG A 479 -21.36 23.40 -21.09
CA ARG A 479 -22.83 23.49 -21.23
C ARG A 479 -23.53 24.14 -20.04
N ARG A 480 -22.79 24.56 -19.01
CA ARG A 480 -23.33 25.19 -17.78
C ARG A 480 -24.32 24.26 -17.03
N GLU A 481 -24.11 22.95 -17.11
CA GLU A 481 -24.92 21.92 -16.42
C GLU A 481 -24.44 21.66 -14.98
N VAL A 482 -23.27 22.20 -14.62
CA VAL A 482 -22.64 22.02 -13.31
C VAL A 482 -22.97 23.20 -12.41
N GLU A 483 -23.53 22.92 -11.25
CA GLU A 483 -23.73 23.93 -10.21
C GLU A 483 -22.45 24.08 -9.39
N LYS A 484 -21.97 25.31 -9.23
CA LYS A 484 -20.82 25.63 -8.40
C LYS A 484 -21.21 26.72 -7.41
N VAL A 485 -20.91 26.50 -6.14
CA VAL A 485 -21.14 27.47 -5.08
C VAL A 485 -19.83 27.74 -4.36
N TYR A 486 -19.52 29.01 -4.19
CA TYR A 486 -18.34 29.50 -3.51
C TYR A 486 -18.76 30.28 -2.26
N LEU A 487 -17.88 30.31 -1.27
CA LEU A 487 -17.91 31.29 -0.19
C LEU A 487 -16.84 32.33 -0.46
N ALA A 488 -17.18 33.61 -0.27
CA ALA A 488 -16.24 34.72 -0.37
C ALA A 488 -16.43 35.68 0.80
N ARG A 489 -15.37 36.01 1.52
CA ARG A 489 -15.38 37.12 2.49
C ARG A 489 -14.83 38.36 1.81
N VAL A 490 -15.63 39.42 1.79
CA VAL A 490 -15.33 40.67 1.07
C VAL A 490 -15.20 41.84 2.01
N GLN A 491 -14.45 42.85 1.60
CA GLN A 491 -14.37 44.13 2.29
C GLN A 491 -15.63 44.95 2.02
N GLY A 492 -16.18 45.57 3.07
CA GLY A 492 -17.40 46.35 3.00
C GLY A 492 -18.68 45.51 3.07
N GLU A 493 -19.80 46.19 2.85
CA GLU A 493 -21.14 45.62 2.96
C GLU A 493 -21.92 45.82 1.66
N PRO A 494 -22.53 44.76 1.10
CA PRO A 494 -23.42 44.92 -0.03
C PRO A 494 -24.70 45.65 0.39
N ALA A 495 -25.20 46.51 -0.51
CA ALA A 495 -26.44 47.24 -0.30
C ALA A 495 -27.68 46.31 -0.28
N GLU A 496 -27.63 45.23 -1.06
CA GLU A 496 -28.72 44.26 -1.23
C GLU A 496 -28.31 42.87 -0.72
N GLU A 497 -29.29 42.10 -0.23
CA GLU A 497 -29.04 40.73 0.23
C GLU A 497 -28.79 39.75 -0.92
N SER A 498 -29.20 40.08 -2.14
CA SER A 498 -28.93 39.30 -3.34
C SER A 498 -28.74 40.24 -4.51
N PHE A 499 -27.69 40.04 -5.30
CA PHE A 499 -27.33 40.89 -6.41
C PHE A 499 -26.56 40.09 -7.47
N GLU A 500 -26.41 40.66 -8.65
CA GLU A 500 -25.69 40.03 -9.76
C GLU A 500 -24.71 40.99 -10.42
N CYS A 501 -23.66 40.42 -11.03
CA CYS A 501 -22.74 41.16 -11.89
C CYS A 501 -22.75 40.52 -13.27
N HIS A 502 -23.21 41.29 -14.26
CA HIS A 502 -23.13 40.94 -15.68
C HIS A 502 -22.18 41.92 -16.39
N ALA A 503 -20.89 41.76 -16.12
CA ALA A 503 -19.84 42.59 -16.71
C ALA A 503 -18.90 41.69 -17.54
N PRO A 504 -18.82 41.88 -18.88
CA PRO A 504 -17.92 41.11 -19.73
C PRO A 504 -16.45 41.33 -19.37
N MET A 505 -15.62 40.31 -19.60
CA MET A 505 -14.22 40.31 -19.15
C MET A 505 -13.25 40.10 -20.30
N THR A 506 -12.05 40.65 -20.17
CA THR A 506 -10.95 40.36 -21.10
C THR A 506 -10.62 38.85 -21.12
N ASP A 507 -10.30 38.31 -22.29
CA ASP A 507 -9.79 36.94 -22.43
C ASP A 507 -8.25 36.89 -22.37
N VAL A 508 -7.60 37.98 -22.78
CA VAL A 508 -6.16 38.21 -22.68
C VAL A 508 -5.74 38.54 -21.24
N ALA A 509 -4.60 38.00 -20.84
CA ALA A 509 -4.00 38.27 -19.55
C ALA A 509 -3.29 39.63 -19.52
N GLY A 510 -3.57 40.43 -18.48
CA GLY A 510 -2.82 41.63 -18.15
C GLY A 510 -1.61 41.34 -17.25
N VAL A 511 -1.17 42.37 -16.52
CA VAL A 511 -0.07 42.29 -15.55
C VAL A 511 -0.31 41.16 -14.56
N MET A 512 0.70 40.32 -14.34
CA MET A 512 0.65 39.16 -13.42
C MET A 512 -0.51 38.18 -13.68
N GLY A 513 -1.03 38.13 -14.92
CA GLY A 513 -2.13 37.24 -15.27
C GLY A 513 -3.50 37.81 -14.91
N SER A 514 -3.61 39.10 -14.58
CA SER A 514 -4.87 39.77 -14.28
C SER A 514 -5.87 39.68 -15.44
N ARG A 515 -7.13 39.89 -15.10
CA ARG A 515 -8.27 40.14 -15.99
C ARG A 515 -8.97 41.40 -15.55
N ASP A 516 -9.64 42.05 -16.49
CA ASP A 516 -10.36 43.30 -16.27
C ASP A 516 -11.72 43.26 -16.97
N ILE A 517 -12.58 44.24 -16.66
CA ILE A 517 -13.85 44.45 -17.35
C ILE A 517 -13.59 45.11 -18.70
N ASP A 518 -14.24 44.58 -19.74
CA ASP A 518 -14.23 45.16 -21.08
C ASP A 518 -15.64 45.11 -21.68
N GLU A 519 -16.37 46.21 -21.57
CA GLU A 519 -17.73 46.33 -22.10
C GLU A 519 -17.77 46.34 -23.64
N SER A 520 -16.66 46.67 -24.30
CA SER A 520 -16.60 46.93 -25.73
C SER A 520 -16.24 45.71 -26.57
N GLY A 521 -15.47 44.78 -26.01
CA GLY A 521 -14.99 43.58 -26.69
C GLY A 521 -14.79 42.36 -25.79
N GLY A 522 -15.17 42.45 -24.51
CA GLY A 522 -15.00 41.38 -23.53
C GLY A 522 -15.90 40.18 -23.78
N VAL A 523 -15.52 39.06 -23.17
CA VAL A 523 -16.28 37.80 -23.23
C VAL A 523 -17.32 37.78 -22.11
N GLU A 524 -18.53 37.32 -22.41
CA GLU A 524 -19.65 37.18 -21.47
C GLU A 524 -19.20 36.52 -20.15
N ALA A 525 -19.48 37.22 -19.06
CA ALA A 525 -19.26 36.76 -17.69
C ALA A 525 -20.43 37.18 -16.79
N SER A 526 -20.99 36.24 -16.03
CA SER A 526 -22.10 36.48 -15.11
C SER A 526 -21.91 35.71 -13.80
N THR A 527 -22.11 36.41 -12.68
CA THR A 527 -21.99 35.87 -11.32
C THR A 527 -23.16 36.36 -10.46
N LEU A 528 -23.78 35.44 -9.72
CA LEU A 528 -24.80 35.74 -8.72
C LEU A 528 -24.19 35.74 -7.32
N PHE A 529 -24.64 36.65 -6.47
CA PHE A 529 -24.17 36.81 -5.10
C PHE A 529 -25.36 36.84 -4.14
N ARG A 530 -25.17 36.24 -2.97
CA ARG A 530 -26.13 36.29 -1.85
C ARG A 530 -25.39 36.56 -0.56
N LEU A 531 -25.81 37.57 0.18
CA LEU A 531 -25.29 37.86 1.51
C LEU A 531 -25.64 36.69 2.44
N VAL A 532 -24.63 36.12 3.09
CA VAL A 532 -24.78 35.10 4.13
C VAL A 532 -24.77 35.77 5.50
N GLN A 533 -23.78 36.63 5.74
CA GLN A 533 -23.60 37.27 7.04
C GLN A 533 -22.80 38.58 6.91
N ARG A 534 -23.18 39.61 7.67
CA ARG A 534 -22.33 40.78 7.96
C ARG A 534 -21.54 40.50 9.23
N LEU A 535 -20.23 40.76 9.23
CA LEU A 535 -19.33 40.48 10.33
C LEU A 535 -18.97 41.77 11.09
N GLU A 536 -18.67 41.64 12.38
CA GLU A 536 -18.41 42.79 13.27
C GLU A 536 -17.19 43.63 12.88
N ASP A 537 -16.28 43.06 12.08
CA ASP A 537 -15.08 43.73 11.58
C ASP A 537 -15.33 44.56 10.30
N GLY A 538 -16.59 44.73 9.90
CA GLY A 538 -16.97 45.50 8.71
C GLY A 538 -16.77 44.75 7.39
N THR A 539 -16.57 43.43 7.44
CA THR A 539 -16.53 42.56 6.26
C THR A 539 -17.85 41.79 6.10
N SER A 540 -18.09 41.27 4.89
CA SER A 540 -19.29 40.48 4.59
C SER A 540 -18.92 39.10 4.04
N LEU A 541 -19.65 38.07 4.48
CA LEU A 541 -19.59 36.73 3.91
C LEU A 541 -20.68 36.58 2.85
N LEU A 542 -20.27 36.19 1.64
CA LEU A 542 -21.14 35.99 0.49
C LEU A 542 -21.10 34.52 0.05
N GLU A 543 -22.27 34.02 -0.32
CA GLU A 543 -22.40 32.87 -1.21
C GLU A 543 -22.33 33.38 -2.65
N VAL A 544 -21.50 32.75 -3.48
CA VAL A 544 -21.22 33.18 -4.85
C VAL A 544 -21.44 32.04 -5.84
N ARG A 545 -22.23 32.28 -6.87
CA ARG A 545 -22.56 31.31 -7.93
C ARG A 545 -22.14 31.84 -9.30
N PRO A 546 -20.97 31.43 -9.82
CA PRO A 546 -20.54 31.82 -11.16
C PRO A 546 -21.31 31.03 -12.22
N ILE A 547 -22.16 31.72 -13.00
CA ILE A 547 -22.93 31.14 -14.10
C ILE A 547 -22.03 30.79 -15.28
N THR A 548 -21.07 31.68 -15.57
CA THR A 548 -19.97 31.43 -16.51
C THR A 548 -18.72 30.90 -15.78
N GLY A 549 -17.61 30.70 -16.51
CA GLY A 549 -16.36 30.20 -15.94
C GLY A 549 -15.13 30.86 -16.57
N ARG A 550 -14.88 32.13 -16.26
CA ARG A 550 -13.69 32.87 -16.71
C ARG A 550 -12.60 32.89 -15.63
N THR A 551 -11.35 33.05 -16.06
CA THR A 551 -10.20 33.20 -15.15
C THR A 551 -10.41 34.43 -14.27
N ASN A 552 -10.17 34.32 -12.95
CA ASN A 552 -10.40 35.39 -11.95
C ASN A 552 -11.83 35.96 -11.88
N GLN A 553 -12.86 35.34 -12.49
CA GLN A 553 -14.18 35.95 -12.67
C GLN A 553 -14.78 36.53 -11.38
N ILE A 554 -14.86 35.70 -10.33
CA ILE A 554 -15.45 36.12 -9.05
C ILE A 554 -14.68 37.31 -8.46
N ARG A 555 -13.34 37.27 -8.55
CA ARG A 555 -12.44 38.28 -8.00
C ARG A 555 -12.64 39.63 -8.70
N VAL A 556 -12.66 39.62 -10.04
CA VAL A 556 -12.87 40.81 -10.87
C VAL A 556 -14.27 41.40 -10.65
N HIS A 557 -15.31 40.57 -10.68
CA HIS A 557 -16.69 41.04 -10.48
C HIS A 557 -16.88 41.68 -9.12
N LEU A 558 -16.38 41.07 -8.04
CA LEU A 558 -16.45 41.63 -6.70
C LEU A 558 -15.63 42.91 -6.57
N TRP A 559 -14.43 42.97 -7.16
CA TRP A 559 -13.61 44.19 -7.17
C TRP A 559 -14.26 45.33 -7.95
N HIS A 560 -14.83 45.04 -9.12
CA HIS A 560 -15.58 46.00 -9.95
C HIS A 560 -16.79 46.59 -9.21
N LEU A 561 -17.47 45.78 -8.38
CA LEU A 561 -18.56 46.22 -7.53
C LEU A 561 -18.12 46.97 -6.26
N GLY A 562 -16.81 47.20 -6.07
CA GLY A 562 -16.28 47.85 -4.88
C GLY A 562 -16.28 46.96 -3.62
N LEU A 563 -16.42 45.64 -3.77
CA LEU A 563 -16.43 44.64 -2.69
C LEU A 563 -15.26 43.65 -2.83
N PRO A 564 -13.99 44.09 -2.85
CA PRO A 564 -12.84 43.19 -3.05
C PRO A 564 -12.79 42.07 -2.02
N ILE A 565 -12.36 40.90 -2.47
CA ILE A 565 -12.14 39.75 -1.59
C ILE A 565 -11.04 40.08 -0.56
N LEU A 566 -11.30 39.75 0.71
CA LEU A 566 -10.34 39.93 1.78
C LEU A 566 -9.11 39.05 1.54
N GLY A 567 -7.91 39.65 1.62
CA GLY A 567 -6.64 38.95 1.39
C GLY A 567 -6.34 38.63 -0.09
N ASP A 568 -7.05 39.21 -1.05
CA ASP A 568 -6.71 39.07 -2.48
C ASP A 568 -5.35 39.74 -2.78
N PRO A 569 -4.35 38.99 -3.29
CA PRO A 569 -3.02 39.55 -3.53
C PRO A 569 -2.89 40.39 -4.81
N LEU A 570 -3.90 40.40 -5.68
CA LEU A 570 -3.86 41.05 -6.99
C LEU A 570 -4.84 42.21 -7.12
N TYR A 571 -6.09 42.00 -6.71
CA TYR A 571 -7.18 42.98 -6.81
C TYR A 571 -7.31 43.73 -5.49
N LEU A 572 -6.59 44.86 -5.35
CA LEU A 572 -6.41 45.53 -4.08
C LEU A 572 -7.60 46.42 -3.72
N PRO A 573 -7.90 46.61 -2.43
CA PRO A 573 -8.98 47.49 -1.99
C PRO A 573 -8.81 48.97 -2.32
N SER A 574 -7.61 49.41 -2.71
CA SER A 574 -7.38 50.77 -3.23
C SER A 574 -8.03 51.01 -4.60
N GLY A 575 -8.52 49.97 -5.28
CA GLY A 575 -8.96 50.07 -6.68
C GLY A 575 -7.80 50.00 -7.67
N GLU A 576 -6.62 49.56 -7.23
CA GLU A 576 -5.44 49.34 -8.08
C GLU A 576 -5.07 47.84 -8.16
N LEU A 577 -4.40 47.46 -9.25
CA LEU A 577 -3.79 46.14 -9.37
C LEU A 577 -2.43 46.10 -8.68
N ALA A 578 -2.10 44.98 -8.05
CA ALA A 578 -0.74 44.75 -7.59
C ALA A 578 0.25 44.71 -8.78
N THR A 579 1.38 45.40 -8.62
CA THR A 579 2.44 45.51 -9.64
C THR A 579 3.58 44.51 -9.45
N GLU A 580 3.70 43.92 -8.25
CA GLU A 580 4.72 42.95 -7.90
C GLU A 580 4.13 41.72 -7.20
N PRO A 581 4.70 40.52 -7.39
CA PRO A 581 4.33 39.34 -6.63
C PRO A 581 4.71 39.54 -5.16
N LYS A 582 3.72 39.86 -4.33
CA LYS A 582 3.88 39.78 -2.88
C LYS A 582 3.53 38.37 -2.44
N ASP A 583 4.45 37.73 -1.72
CA ASP A 583 4.12 36.57 -0.90
C ASP A 583 3.27 37.10 0.27
N SER A 584 1.97 37.26 0.02
CA SER A 584 1.02 37.74 1.01
C SER A 584 0.85 36.67 2.08
N GLU A 585 1.18 37.00 3.32
CA GLU A 585 0.87 36.15 4.48
C GLU A 585 -0.65 36.06 4.73
N GLN A 586 -1.43 36.95 4.12
CA GLN A 586 -2.89 36.94 4.24
C GLN A 586 -3.52 35.91 3.31
N VAL A 587 -4.39 35.08 3.89
CA VAL A 587 -5.19 34.09 3.17
C VAL A 587 -6.28 34.81 2.36
N MET A 588 -6.30 34.56 1.05
CA MET A 588 -7.40 35.01 0.20
C MET A 588 -8.68 34.28 0.58
N CYS A 589 -9.70 35.02 1.00
CA CYS A 589 -10.94 34.47 1.53
C CYS A 589 -11.92 34.11 0.40
N LEU A 590 -11.51 33.19 -0.48
CA LEU A 590 -12.34 32.60 -1.53
C LEU A 590 -12.23 31.07 -1.52
N HIS A 591 -13.37 30.40 -1.41
CA HIS A 591 -13.44 28.95 -1.24
C HIS A 591 -14.50 28.34 -2.14
N ALA A 592 -14.11 27.40 -3.01
CA ALA A 592 -15.02 26.57 -3.80
C ALA A 592 -15.72 25.56 -2.88
N TRP A 593 -16.87 25.93 -2.35
CA TRP A 593 -17.49 25.24 -1.23
C TRP A 593 -18.26 23.99 -1.65
N ARG A 594 -19.08 24.09 -2.69
CA ARG A 594 -19.98 23.00 -3.12
C ARG A 594 -20.01 22.89 -4.65
N ILE A 595 -20.07 21.66 -5.15
CA ILE A 595 -20.24 21.37 -6.57
C ILE A 595 -21.25 20.23 -6.78
N CYS A 596 -22.10 20.37 -7.78
CA CYS A 596 -23.05 19.34 -8.20
C CYS A 596 -22.95 19.08 -9.71
N PHE A 597 -22.82 17.82 -10.11
CA PHE A 597 -22.64 17.40 -11.51
C PHE A 597 -23.12 15.96 -11.73
N GLN A 598 -23.21 15.50 -12.99
CA GLN A 598 -23.54 14.10 -13.29
C GLN A 598 -22.28 13.25 -13.41
N HIS A 599 -22.25 12.10 -12.75
CA HIS A 599 -21.16 11.15 -12.89
C HIS A 599 -21.00 10.69 -14.36
N PRO A 600 -19.75 10.62 -14.90
CA PRO A 600 -19.51 10.44 -16.34
C PRO A 600 -19.85 9.04 -16.88
N VAL A 601 -20.21 8.08 -16.04
CA VAL A 601 -20.51 6.69 -16.44
C VAL A 601 -22.00 6.38 -16.34
N ASP A 602 -22.55 6.42 -15.14
CA ASP A 602 -23.93 6.03 -14.80
C ASP A 602 -24.90 7.21 -14.75
N ARG A 603 -24.42 8.46 -14.90
CA ARG A 603 -25.20 9.70 -14.93
C ARG A 603 -25.96 10.01 -13.63
N THR A 604 -25.60 9.36 -12.54
CA THR A 604 -26.11 9.71 -11.21
C THR A 604 -25.68 11.13 -10.84
N THR A 605 -26.57 11.88 -10.18
CA THR A 605 -26.25 13.21 -9.68
C THR A 605 -25.33 13.07 -8.47
N MET A 606 -24.17 13.72 -8.54
CA MET A 606 -23.13 13.72 -7.52
C MET A 606 -23.04 15.11 -6.91
N GLU A 607 -22.93 15.17 -5.59
CA GLU A 607 -22.74 16.40 -4.85
C GLU A 607 -21.58 16.25 -3.87
N PHE A 608 -20.70 17.26 -3.85
CA PHE A 608 -19.54 17.29 -2.96
C PHE A 608 -19.39 18.66 -2.32
N MET A 609 -19.03 18.65 -1.04
CA MET A 609 -18.78 19.84 -0.24
C MET A 609 -17.39 19.75 0.38
N ALA A 610 -16.63 20.84 0.33
CA ALA A 610 -15.42 21.00 1.11
C ALA A 610 -15.78 21.59 2.49
N PRO A 611 -15.07 21.20 3.57
CA PRO A 611 -15.26 21.83 4.87
C PRO A 611 -15.10 23.35 4.78
N PRO A 612 -16.02 24.15 5.34
CA PRO A 612 -15.92 25.60 5.31
C PRO A 612 -14.63 26.05 6.02
N PRO A 613 -13.91 27.04 5.47
CA PRO A 613 -12.69 27.54 6.09
C PRO A 613 -13.01 28.36 7.34
N ALA A 614 -12.07 28.44 8.28
CA ALA A 614 -12.26 29.12 9.56
C ALA A 614 -12.71 30.59 9.43
N TRP A 615 -12.26 31.29 8.38
CA TRP A 615 -12.65 32.69 8.12
C TRP A 615 -14.11 32.88 7.72
N ALA A 616 -14.83 31.80 7.37
CA ALA A 616 -16.25 31.81 7.04
C ALA A 616 -17.16 31.64 8.29
N GLY A 617 -16.58 31.40 9.48
CA GLY A 617 -17.33 31.28 10.74
C GLY A 617 -18.32 30.10 10.80
N GLU A 618 -19.19 30.08 11.80
CA GLU A 618 -20.23 29.04 12.00
C GLU A 618 -21.31 29.07 10.90
N ALA A 619 -21.48 30.20 10.20
CA ALA A 619 -22.43 30.33 9.09
C ALA A 619 -22.07 29.44 7.88
N GLY A 620 -20.81 29.01 7.74
CA GLY A 620 -20.41 28.02 6.73
C GLY A 620 -20.85 26.58 7.06
N ALA A 621 -21.29 26.31 8.29
CA ALA A 621 -21.76 24.99 8.73
C ALA A 621 -23.28 24.78 8.54
N VAL A 622 -24.01 25.81 8.09
CA VAL A 622 -25.47 25.78 7.94
C VAL A 622 -25.86 26.11 6.48
N SER A 623 -26.00 25.07 5.66
CA SER A 623 -27.14 24.90 4.73
C SER A 623 -27.15 23.49 4.17
#